data_AF-A0A4R5USC9-F1
#
_entry.id   AF-A0A4R5USC9-F1
#
_cell.length_a   1.000
_cell.length_b   1.000
_cell.length_c   1.000
_cell.angle_alpha   90.00
_cell.angle_beta   90.00
_cell.angle_gamma   90.00
#
_symmetry.space_group_name_H-M   'P 1'
#
loop_
_entity.id
_entity.type
_entity.pdbx_description
1 polymer ?
#
loop_
_entity_poly.entity_id
_entity_poly.type
_entity_poly.pdbx_seq_one_letter_code
_entity_poly.pdbx_strand_id
1 'polypeptide(L)' 'MGKGDLKSKRGKINRGTFGASRPKKEANRQARRVKLGLEKND' A
#
# COMPACT_ATOMS: atom_id res chain seq x y z
N MET A 1 5.71 -10.92 -7.73
CA MET A 1 4.27 -10.81 -7.36
C MET A 1 3.43 -10.62 -8.63
N GLY A 2 2.52 -11.55 -8.89
CA GLY A 2 1.64 -11.55 -10.06
C GLY A 2 0.39 -10.69 -9.89
N LYS A 3 -0.50 -10.68 -10.90
CA LYS A 3 -1.76 -9.93 -10.86
C LYS A 3 -2.75 -10.43 -9.80
N GLY A 4 -2.65 -11.70 -9.39
CA GLY A 4 -3.47 -12.30 -8.33
C GLY A 4 -3.08 -11.90 -6.91
N ASP A 5 -1.90 -11.30 -6.72
CA ASP A 5 -1.42 -10.93 -5.38
C ASP A 5 -2.05 -9.61 -4.90
N LEU A 6 -3.03 -9.74 -4.01
CA LEU A 6 -3.83 -8.65 -3.44
C LEU A 6 -3.04 -7.63 -2.64
N LYS A 7 -1.90 -8.03 -2.05
CA LYS A 7 -1.07 -7.16 -1.22
C LYS A 7 -0.05 -6.38 -2.05
N SER A 8 0.24 -6.83 -3.27
CA SER A 8 1.19 -6.19 -4.18
C SER A 8 0.63 -4.94 -4.88
N LYS A 9 1.53 -4.06 -5.34
CA LYS A 9 1.14 -2.92 -6.20
C LYS A 9 0.45 -3.41 -7.49
N ARG A 10 0.95 -4.50 -8.09
CA ARG A 10 0.44 -5.05 -9.35
C ARG A 10 -0.98 -5.62 -9.21
N GLY A 11 -1.26 -6.39 -8.16
CA GLY A 11 -2.61 -6.90 -7.94
C GLY A 11 -3.61 -5.81 -7.53
N LYS A 12 -3.16 -4.77 -6.80
CA LYS A 12 -4.00 -3.59 -6.55
C LYS A 12 -4.30 -2.78 -7.81
N ILE A 13 -3.36 -2.66 -8.75
CA ILE A 13 -3.62 -2.07 -10.07
C ILE A 13 -4.65 -2.91 -10.82
N ASN A 14 -4.46 -4.23 -10.90
CA ASN A 14 -5.36 -5.13 -11.62
C ASN A 14 -6.81 -5.10 -11.09
N ARG A 15 -6.98 -4.97 -9.77
CA ARG A 15 -8.29 -4.86 -9.12
C ARG A 15 -8.85 -3.43 -9.05
N GLY A 16 -8.10 -2.42 -9.44
CA GLY A 16 -8.50 -1.02 -9.30
C GLY A 16 -8.53 -0.48 -7.86
N THR A 17 -8.02 -1.21 -6.88
CA THR A 17 -8.08 -0.80 -5.45
C THR A 17 -6.83 -0.05 -4.98
N PHE A 18 -6.91 0.58 -3.81
CA PHE A 18 -5.81 1.35 -3.19
C PHE A 18 -5.41 0.77 -1.83
N GLY A 19 -4.27 1.20 -1.30
CA GLY A 19 -3.81 0.90 0.07
C GLY A 19 -2.31 1.05 0.21
N ALA A 20 -1.71 0.46 1.24
CA ALA A 20 -0.28 0.67 1.56
C ALA A 20 0.68 0.49 0.36
N SER A 21 0.47 -0.54 -0.46
CA SER A 21 1.30 -0.84 -1.64
C SER A 21 0.94 -0.03 -2.90
N ARG A 22 -0.23 0.62 -2.94
CA ARG A 22 -0.69 1.52 -4.02
C ARG A 22 -1.45 2.70 -3.40
N PRO A 23 -0.75 3.67 -2.79
CA PRO A 23 -1.38 4.76 -2.06
C PRO A 23 -1.94 5.83 -3.01
N LYS A 24 -3.13 6.37 -2.69
CA LYS A 24 -3.74 7.52 -3.38
C LYS A 24 -4.15 8.64 -2.42
N LYS A 25 -4.71 8.28 -1.25
CA LYS A 25 -5.11 9.23 -0.20
C LYS A 25 -4.11 9.22 0.96
N GLU A 26 -4.12 10.24 1.80
CA GLU A 26 -3.26 10.35 2.98
C GLU A 26 -3.33 9.11 3.89
N ALA A 27 -4.53 8.60 4.16
CA ALA A 27 -4.71 7.37 4.94
C ALA A 27 -3.94 6.16 4.36
N ASN A 28 -3.80 6.08 3.03
CA ASN A 28 -3.00 5.01 2.42
C ASN A 28 -1.49 5.25 2.56
N ARG A 29 -1.06 6.51 2.60
CA ARG A 29 0.34 6.88 2.86
C ARG A 29 0.72 6.54 4.29
N GLN A 30 -0.14 6.84 5.27
CA GLN A 30 0.07 6.42 6.65
C GLN A 30 0.12 4.90 6.77
N ALA A 31 -0.83 4.18 6.16
CA ALA A 31 -0.78 2.71 6.11
C ALA A 31 0.50 2.16 5.46
N ARG A 32 1.11 2.90 4.52
CA ARG A 32 2.42 2.54 3.93
C ARG A 32 3.57 2.81 4.90
N ARG A 33 3.54 3.94 5.62
CA ARG A 33 4.55 4.30 6.62
C ARG A 33 4.58 3.30 7.76
N VAL A 34 3.41 3.02 8.36
CA VAL A 34 3.24 1.97 9.38
C VAL A 34 3.77 0.63 8.88
N LYS A 35 3.38 0.21 7.67
CA LYS A 35 3.83 -1.07 7.09
C LYS A 35 5.35 -1.14 6.90
N LEU A 36 6.00 -0.02 6.62
CA LEU A 36 7.45 0.05 6.42
C LEU A 36 8.21 0.34 7.72
N GLY A 37 7.53 0.45 8.86
CA GLY A 37 8.15 0.84 10.13
C GLY A 37 8.76 2.25 10.09
N LEU A 38 8.25 3.12 9.21
CA LEU A 38 8.74 4.49 9.03
C LEU A 38 8.05 5.50 9.95
N GLU A 39 7.23 5.04 10.88
CA GLU A 39 6.84 5.87 12.01
C GLU A 39 8.07 6.00 12.90
N LYS A 40 8.82 7.08 12.65
CA LYS A 40 9.84 7.53 13.57
C LYS A 40 9.16 7.88 14.88
N ASN A 41 9.70 7.30 15.95
CA ASN A 41 9.63 7.84 17.29
C ASN A 41 10.12 9.30 17.22
N ASP A 42 9.22 10.25 17.46
CA ASP A 42 9.51 11.62 17.86
C ASP A 42 8.43 12.02 18.88
#